data_AF-A0AA86AP52-F1
#
_entry.id   AF-A0AA86AP52-F1
#
_cell.length_a   1.000
_cell.length_b   1.000
_cell.length_c   1.000
_cell.angle_alpha   90.00
_cell.angle_beta   90.00
_cell.angle_gamma   90.00
#
_symmetry.space_group_name_H-M   'P 1'
#
loop_
_entity.id
_entity.type
_entity.pdbx_description
1 polymer ?
#
loop_
_entity_poly.entity_id
_entity_poly.type
_entity_poly.pdbx_seq_one_letter_code
_entity_poly.pdbx_strand_id
1 'polypeptide(L)'
;MITKEAVYAAIETVIDPEVGFDIVALGLIYDVKIDTNQVLVTMTLSTKGCPLHELIQQWTKDAVLTIEEVEMCEIKIVWEPAWNISMASECVKKELCG
;
A
#
# COMPACT_ATOMS: atom_id res chain seq x y z
N MET A 1 16.60 12.92 -2.62
CA MET A 1 15.29 13.44 -3.06
C MET A 1 14.38 12.25 -3.12
N ILE A 2 13.30 12.25 -2.34
CA ILE A 2 12.37 11.13 -2.26
C ILE A 2 11.81 10.84 -3.66
N THR A 3 12.00 9.62 -4.14
CA THR A 3 11.43 9.16 -5.42
C THR A 3 10.22 8.29 -5.14
N LYS A 4 9.26 8.25 -6.09
CA LYS A 4 8.12 7.34 -6.00
C LYS A 4 8.59 5.89 -5.90
N GLU A 5 9.62 5.54 -6.66
CA GLU A 5 10.21 4.19 -6.66
C GLU A 5 10.71 3.78 -5.26
N ALA A 6 11.38 4.67 -4.52
CA ALA A 6 11.81 4.38 -3.16
C ALA A 6 10.62 4.14 -2.21
N VAL A 7 9.55 4.93 -2.35
CA VAL A 7 8.33 4.76 -1.57
C VAL A 7 7.64 3.43 -1.90
N TYR A 8 7.49 3.09 -3.19
CA TYR A 8 6.92 1.81 -3.60
C TYR A 8 7.75 0.63 -3.10
N ALA A 9 9.08 0.70 -3.21
CA ALA A 9 9.98 -0.34 -2.71
C ALA A 9 9.87 -0.54 -1.19
N ALA A 10 9.70 0.55 -0.42
CA ALA A 10 9.43 0.45 1.01
C ALA A 10 8.07 -0.22 1.27
N ILE A 11 7.02 0.16 0.53
CA ILE A 11 5.67 -0.39 0.71
C ILE A 11 5.58 -1.86 0.27
N GLU A 12 6.38 -2.31 -0.71
CA GLU A 12 6.48 -3.73 -1.12
C GLU A 12 6.91 -4.65 0.03
N THR A 13 7.53 -4.12 1.09
CA THR A 13 7.86 -4.91 2.29
C THR A 13 6.64 -5.27 3.16
N VAL A 14 5.50 -4.60 2.92
CA VAL A 14 4.26 -4.82 3.67
C VAL A 14 3.43 -5.89 2.99
N ILE A 15 3.40 -7.06 3.63
CA ILE A 15 2.69 -8.25 3.17
C ILE A 15 1.37 -8.36 3.93
N ASP A 16 0.29 -8.60 3.19
CA ASP A 16 -1.01 -8.93 3.76
C ASP A 16 -0.98 -10.39 4.27
N PRO A 17 -1.14 -10.65 5.58
CA PRO A 17 -1.04 -12.00 6.13
C PRO A 17 -2.26 -12.89 5.84
N GLU A 18 -3.37 -12.36 5.31
CA GLU A 18 -4.51 -13.19 4.89
C GLU A 18 -4.26 -13.85 3.54
N VAL A 19 -3.66 -13.11 2.61
CA VAL A 19 -3.40 -13.60 1.23
C VAL A 19 -1.94 -13.96 0.98
N GLY A 20 -1.00 -13.49 1.81
CA GLY A 20 0.43 -13.77 1.69
C GLY A 20 1.14 -12.98 0.58
N PHE A 21 0.52 -11.91 0.06
CA PHE A 21 1.07 -11.06 -1.00
C PHE A 21 1.28 -9.63 -0.51
N ASP A 22 2.21 -8.92 -1.15
CA ASP A 22 2.45 -7.51 -0.86
C ASP A 22 1.29 -6.63 -1.36
N ILE A 23 1.05 -5.54 -0.64
CA ILE A 23 -0.08 -4.65 -0.91
C ILE A 23 0.06 -3.87 -2.24
N VAL A 24 1.27 -3.80 -2.78
CA VAL A 24 1.56 -3.18 -4.09
C VAL A 24 1.12 -4.13 -5.21
N ALA A 25 1.51 -5.40 -5.16
CA ALA A 25 1.14 -6.43 -6.11
C ALA A 25 -0.34 -6.79 -6.04
N LEU A 26 -0.96 -6.70 -4.86
CA LEU A 26 -2.41 -6.76 -4.72
C LEU A 26 -3.12 -5.60 -5.43
N GLY A 27 -2.43 -4.49 -5.70
CA GLY A 27 -3.01 -3.30 -6.30
C GLY A 27 -3.89 -2.51 -5.31
N LEU A 28 -3.55 -2.56 -4.02
CA LEU A 28 -4.24 -1.78 -2.98
C LEU A 28 -3.77 -0.33 -2.95
N ILE A 29 -2.56 -0.05 -3.45
CA ILE A 29 -2.01 1.31 -3.56
C ILE A 29 -2.47 1.96 -4.87
N TYR A 30 -3.21 3.07 -4.76
CA TYR A 30 -3.76 3.79 -5.91
C TYR A 30 -2.91 4.97 -6.35
N ASP A 31 -2.37 5.73 -5.40
CA ASP A 31 -1.53 6.88 -5.70
C ASP A 31 -0.54 7.14 -4.57
N VAL A 32 0.62 7.66 -4.95
CA VAL A 32 1.65 8.15 -4.03
C VAL A 32 2.02 9.57 -4.45
N LYS A 33 1.78 10.52 -3.55
CA LYS A 33 2.20 11.92 -3.69
C LYS A 33 3.33 12.21 -2.72
N ILE A 34 4.33 12.91 -3.22
CA ILE A 34 5.51 13.33 -2.48
C ILE A 34 5.51 14.85 -2.51
N ASP A 35 5.42 15.47 -1.34
CA ASP A 35 5.51 16.91 -1.16
C ASP A 35 6.72 17.23 -0.27
N THR A 36 7.83 17.60 -0.90
CA THR A 36 9.10 17.90 -0.22
C THR A 36 9.59 16.73 0.66
N ASN A 37 9.24 16.71 1.95
CA ASN A 37 9.58 15.67 2.94
C ASN A 37 8.34 14.91 3.46
N GLN A 38 7.16 15.15 2.89
CA GLN A 38 5.90 14.52 3.26
C GLN A 38 5.44 13.56 2.16
N VAL A 39 4.96 12.38 2.56
CA VAL A 39 4.43 11.38 1.64
C VAL A 39 2.97 11.12 1.98
N LEU A 40 2.12 11.25 0.97
CA LEU A 40 0.71 10.90 1.04
C LEU A 40 0.47 9.65 0.19
N VAL A 41 0.13 8.55 0.85
CA VAL A 41 -0.21 7.29 0.19
C VAL A 41 -1.73 7.14 0.16
N THR A 42 -2.30 7.09 -1.04
CA THR A 42 -3.72 6.79 -1.24
C THR A 42 -3.87 5.31 -1.52
N MET A 43 -4.62 4.62 -0.67
CA MET A 43 -4.83 3.18 -0.78
C MET A 43 -6.29 2.81 -0.53
N THR A 44 -6.66 1.58 -0.88
CA THR A 44 -7.97 1.01 -0.60
C THR A 44 -7.83 -0.28 0.21
N LEU A 45 -8.95 -0.79 0.72
CA LEU A 45 -9.01 -2.03 1.46
C LEU A 45 -10.07 -2.94 0.86
N SER A 46 -9.84 -4.25 0.90
CA SER A 46 -10.73 -5.27 0.35
C SER A 46 -12.05 -5.38 1.14
N THR A 47 -12.02 -5.12 2.46
CA THR A 47 -13.21 -5.20 3.33
C THR A 47 -13.22 -4.12 4.42
N LYS A 48 -14.42 -3.73 4.86
CA LYS A 48 -14.62 -2.76 5.95
C LYS A 48 -14.51 -3.45 7.31
N GLY A 49 -13.65 -2.93 8.19
CA GLY A 49 -13.75 -3.19 9.63
C GLY A 49 -12.98 -4.38 10.19
N CYS A 50 -11.99 -4.93 9.49
CA CYS A 50 -11.06 -5.90 10.11
C CYS A 50 -9.90 -5.15 10.80
N PRO A 51 -9.55 -5.48 12.08
CA PRO A 51 -8.44 -4.85 12.80
C PRO A 51 -7.09 -4.99 12.08
N LEU A 52 -6.96 -5.98 11.21
CA LEU A 52 -5.77 -6.18 10.41
C LEU A 52 -5.48 -5.01 9.45
N HIS A 53 -6.52 -4.33 8.93
CA HIS A 53 -6.31 -3.21 8.03
C HIS A 53 -5.67 -2.01 8.72
N GLU A 54 -5.95 -1.79 10.01
CA GLU A 54 -5.27 -0.74 10.80
C GLU A 54 -3.79 -1.08 10.97
N LEU A 55 -3.47 -2.36 11.17
CA LEU A 55 -2.08 -2.84 11.21
C LEU A 55 -1.38 -2.64 9.86
N ILE A 56 -2.00 -3.00 8.75
CA ILE A 56 -1.44 -2.81 7.40
C ILE A 56 -1.18 -1.33 7.12
N GLN A 57 -2.11 -0.45 7.46
CA GLN A 57 -1.90 1.01 7.34
C GLN A 57 -0.72 1.48 8.18
N GLN A 58 -0.61 0.99 9.42
CA GLN A 58 0.49 1.34 10.31
C GLN A 58 1.83 0.83 9.76
N TRP A 59 1.89 -0.42 9.27
CA TRP A 59 3.09 -0.97 8.64
C TRP A 59 3.47 -0.23 7.37
N THR A 60 2.50 0.16 6.55
CA THR A 60 2.72 0.98 5.35
C THR A 60 3.33 2.33 5.74
N LYS A 61 2.75 2.98 6.75
CA LYS A 61 3.25 4.25 7.27
C LYS A 61 4.68 4.11 7.81
N ASP A 62 4.93 3.10 8.63
CA ASP A 62 6.23 2.83 9.24
C ASP A 62 7.29 2.54 8.17
N ALA A 63 6.97 1.68 7.19
CA ALA A 63 7.83 1.38 6.06
C ALA A 63 8.26 2.64 5.31
N VAL A 64 7.32 3.56 5.01
CA VAL A 64 7.65 4.83 4.33
C VAL A 64 8.47 5.76 5.24
N LEU A 65 8.22 5.76 6.55
CA LEU A 65 9.00 6.53 7.53
C LEU A 65 10.43 5.99 7.74
N THR A 66 10.74 4.77 7.29
CA THR A 66 12.13 4.26 7.32
C THR A 66 13.06 5.01 6.36
N ILE A 67 12.51 5.72 5.38
CA ILE A 67 13.27 6.53 4.44
C ILE A 67 13.74 7.79 5.19
N GLU A 68 15.05 7.94 5.40
CA GLU A 68 15.64 9.05 6.19
C GLU A 68 15.20 10.46 5.74
N GLU A 69 14.84 10.63 4.47
CA GLU A 69 14.36 11.90 3.92
C GLU A 69 12.89 12.20 4.24
N VAL A 70 12.09 11.23 4.71
CA VAL A 70 10.65 11.39 4.99
C VAL A 70 10.45 11.84 6.43
N GLU A 71 9.89 13.04 6.62
CA GLU A 71 9.53 13.55 7.95
C GLU A 71 8.11 13.15 8.38
N MET A 72 7.20 13.00 7.41
CA MET A 72 5.81 12.68 7.68
C MET A 72 5.23 11.78 6.60
N CYS A 73 4.51 10.74 7.02
CA CYS A 73 3.72 9.88 6.14
C CYS A 73 2.25 9.90 6.58
N GLU A 74 1.37 10.20 5.63
CA GLU A 74 -0.07 10.17 5.79
C GLU A 74 -0.68 9.11 4.88
N ILE A 75 -1.57 8.29 5.45
CA ILE A 75 -2.28 7.24 4.72
C ILE A 75 -3.72 7.70 4.52
N LYS A 76 -4.15 7.74 3.26
CA LYS A 76 -5.52 8.09 2.88
C LYS A 76 -6.22 6.86 2.35
N ILE A 77 -7.20 6.36 3.11
CA ILE A 77 -8.07 5.29 2.64
C ILE A 77 -9.18 5.87 1.77
N VAL A 78 -9.31 5.31 0.57
CA VAL A 78 -10.45 5.51 -0.31
C VAL A 78 -11.19 4.19 -0.51
N TRP A 79 -12.52 4.28 -0.57
CA TRP A 79 -13.40 3.13 -0.84
C TRP A 79 -13.86 3.09 -2.30
N GLU A 80 -13.58 4.16 -3.05
CA GLU A 80 -13.98 4.34 -4.44
C GLU A 80 -12.76 4.76 -5.27
N PRO A 81 -12.46 4.07 -6.40
CA PRO A 81 -13.12 2.85 -6.86
C PRO A 81 -12.94 1.68 -5.87
N ALA A 82 -13.91 0.76 -5.83
CA ALA A 82 -13.77 -0.44 -5.00
C ALA A 82 -12.71 -1.36 -5.61
N TRP A 83 -11.86 -1.95 -4.75
CA TRP A 83 -10.84 -2.88 -5.21
C TRP A 83 -11.45 -4.09 -5.92
N ASN A 84 -10.79 -4.57 -6.96
CA ASN A 84 -11.15 -5.80 -7.65
C ASN A 84 -9.88 -6.54 -8.08
N ILE A 85 -9.94 -7.86 -8.19
CA ILE A 85 -8.79 -8.70 -8.58
C ILE A 85 -8.18 -8.30 -9.92
N SER A 86 -8.96 -7.65 -10.80
CA SER A 86 -8.47 -7.05 -12.05
C SER A 86 -7.38 -5.99 -11.86
N MET A 87 -7.30 -5.37 -10.68
CA MET A 87 -6.29 -4.36 -10.31
C MET A 87 -4.97 -4.99 -9.83
N ALA A 88 -4.99 -6.25 -9.43
CA ALA A 88 -3.79 -6.95 -8.97
C ALA A 88 -2.83 -7.26 -10.13
N SER A 89 -1.56 -7.45 -9.81
CA SER A 89 -0.53 -7.92 -10.74
C SER A 89 -0.84 -9.31 -11.29
N GLU A 90 -0.32 -9.62 -12.48
CA GLU A 90 -0.57 -10.91 -13.15
C GLU A 90 -0.15 -12.13 -12.30
N CYS A 91 0.91 -12.00 -11.50
CA CYS A 91 1.34 -13.04 -10.57
C CYS A 91 0.27 -13.36 -9.52
N VAL A 92 -0.28 -12.33 -8.88
CA VAL A 92 -1.32 -12.46 -7.85
C VAL A 92 -2.61 -13.01 -8.46
N LYS A 93 -2.98 -12.54 -9.66
CA LYS A 93 -4.16 -13.05 -10.39
C LYS A 93 -4.05 -14.54 -10.66
N LYS A 94 -2.87 -15.05 -11.04
CA LYS A 94 -2.66 -16.48 -11.30
C LYS A 94 -2.83 -17.33 -10.05
N GLU A 95 -2.36 -16.86 -8.90
CA GLU A 95 -2.45 -17.58 -7.63
C GLU A 95 -3.86 -17.56 -7.05
N LEU A 96 -4.56 -16.42 -7.12
CA LEU A 96 -5.91 -16.27 -6.53
C LEU A 96 -7.06 -16.74 -7.44
N CYS A 97 -6.87 -16.81 -8.75
CA CYS A 97 -7.86 -17.38 -9.70
C CYS A 97 -7.52 -18.82 -10.14
N GLY A 98 -6.46 -19.42 -9.59
CA GLY A 98 -6.01 -20.78 -9.87
C GLY A 98 -6.84 -21.87 -9.19
#